data_AF-A0A3D6EIV3-F1
#
_entry.id   AF-A0A3D6EIV3-F1
#
_cell.length_a   1.000
_cell.length_b   1.000
_cell.length_c   1.000
_cell.angle_alpha   90.00
_cell.angle_beta   90.00
_cell.angle_gamma   90.00
#
_symmetry.space_group_name_H-M   'P 1'
#
loop_
_entity.id
_entity.type
_entity.pdbx_description
1 polymer ?
#
loop_
_entity_poly.entity_id
_entity_poly.type
_entity_poly.pdbx_seq_one_letter_code
_entity_poly.pdbx_strand_id
1 'polypeptide(L)'
;MGGSMSTPTAPETAALAPDGYTPRHKVRFVTAASLFDGHDASINIMRRILQATGCEVIHLGHNRSVQDIVETAIQEDAQGIALSSYQGGHVEFFKYMVDLLRERGAGHIQVFGGGGGVISPEEIRELEAYGVARIYSPEDGRHMGLQGMIDDMAGRCDFDPRTKPAALPLARKITEMELGAAGTSEKPTKKVPVLGITGTGGAGKSSLIDELLRRFLVDFAEKRVAVLSVDPSKRKTGGALLGDRIRMNSLYHPELRDRVFMRSLATRSAAHRATSEALVASIAAAKAEGYDLVIVETAGIGQSDSEIADMVDLSMYVMTPEYGAASQLEKIDMLDFADLV
;
A
#
# COMPACT_ATOMS: atom_id res chain seq x y z
N MET A 1 -19.13 -22.85 44.50
CA MET A 1 -18.19 -23.64 43.70
C MET A 1 -18.71 -23.75 42.28
N GLY A 2 -17.90 -23.41 41.28
CA GLY A 2 -18.10 -23.83 39.88
C GLY A 2 -18.87 -22.87 38.95
N GLY A 3 -18.32 -21.70 38.64
CA GLY A 3 -18.71 -20.93 37.46
C GLY A 3 -17.82 -21.33 36.28
N SER A 4 -18.38 -21.97 35.25
CA SER A 4 -17.64 -22.40 34.06
C SER A 4 -17.24 -21.19 33.22
N MET A 5 -15.95 -20.88 33.18
CA MET A 5 -15.38 -19.94 32.23
C MET A 5 -15.45 -20.54 30.83
N SER A 6 -16.20 -19.89 29.93
CA SER A 6 -16.19 -20.20 28.50
C SER A 6 -14.83 -19.79 27.93
N THR A 7 -14.07 -20.77 27.45
CA THR A 7 -12.84 -20.54 26.68
C THR A 7 -13.18 -19.87 25.35
N PRO A 8 -12.40 -18.87 24.89
CA PRO A 8 -12.60 -18.28 23.59
C PRO A 8 -12.21 -19.29 22.50
N THR A 9 -13.14 -19.58 21.59
CA THR A 9 -12.93 -20.40 20.41
C THR A 9 -11.90 -19.75 19.49
N ALA A 10 -10.85 -20.49 19.15
CA ALA A 10 -9.87 -20.12 18.13
C ALA A 10 -10.58 -19.83 16.80
N PRO A 11 -10.07 -18.89 15.97
CA PRO A 11 -10.65 -18.63 14.67
C PRO A 11 -10.59 -19.91 13.81
N GLU A 12 -11.71 -20.28 13.21
CA GLU A 12 -11.81 -21.38 12.24
C GLU A 12 -10.77 -21.18 11.14
N THR A 13 -9.76 -22.04 11.10
CA THR A 13 -8.82 -22.12 9.98
C THR A 13 -9.60 -22.54 8.74
N ALA A 14 -9.77 -21.61 7.80
CA ALA A 14 -10.37 -21.89 6.51
C ALA A 14 -9.66 -23.08 5.86
N ALA A 15 -10.42 -24.11 5.48
CA ALA A 15 -9.87 -25.31 4.88
C ALA A 15 -9.16 -24.97 3.56
N LEU A 16 -7.88 -25.36 3.46
CA LEU A 16 -7.06 -25.15 2.27
C LEU A 16 -7.66 -25.93 1.08
N ALA A 17 -8.02 -25.22 0.02
CA ALA A 17 -8.48 -25.81 -1.23
C ALA A 17 -7.30 -26.43 -2.02
N PRO A 18 -7.53 -27.44 -2.87
CA PRO A 18 -6.47 -28.11 -3.63
C PRO A 18 -5.72 -27.19 -4.62
N ASP A 19 -6.25 -26.00 -4.91
CA ASP A 19 -5.68 -24.99 -5.82
C ASP A 19 -5.01 -23.79 -5.10
N GLY A 20 -4.81 -23.87 -3.77
CA GLY A 20 -4.26 -22.78 -2.95
C GLY A 20 -5.33 -21.88 -2.32
N TYR A 21 -4.92 -20.86 -1.56
CA TYR A 21 -5.83 -19.92 -0.92
C TYR A 21 -6.27 -18.80 -1.86
N THR A 22 -7.53 -18.35 -1.75
CA THR A 22 -8.02 -17.14 -2.44
C THR A 22 -8.73 -16.26 -1.42
N PRO A 23 -8.27 -15.01 -1.19
CA PRO A 23 -8.90 -14.10 -0.23
C PRO A 23 -10.34 -13.75 -0.62
N ARG A 24 -11.24 -13.71 0.37
CA ARG A 24 -12.63 -13.28 0.20
C ARG A 24 -12.74 -11.75 0.15
N HIS A 25 -11.91 -11.05 0.91
CA HIS A 25 -11.82 -9.59 0.93
C HIS A 25 -10.64 -9.10 0.09
N LYS A 26 -10.61 -7.79 -0.17
CA LYS A 26 -9.44 -7.12 -0.76
C LYS A 26 -8.34 -6.98 0.28
N VAL A 27 -7.51 -8.02 0.39
CA VAL A 27 -6.41 -8.07 1.36
C VAL A 27 -5.21 -7.29 0.84
N ARG A 28 -4.77 -6.32 1.65
CA ARG A 28 -3.62 -5.45 1.38
C ARG A 28 -2.47 -5.77 2.32
N PHE A 29 -1.26 -5.86 1.77
CA PHE A 29 -0.04 -6.11 2.52
C PHE A 29 0.99 -5.01 2.29
N VAL A 30 1.63 -4.56 3.37
CA VAL A 30 2.89 -3.82 3.30
C VAL A 30 4.05 -4.81 3.40
N THR A 31 5.02 -4.74 2.49
CA THR A 31 6.19 -5.62 2.47
C THR A 31 7.49 -4.84 2.47
N ALA A 32 8.43 -5.21 3.34
CA ALA A 32 9.74 -4.56 3.43
C ALA A 32 10.83 -5.49 3.99
N ALA A 33 12.10 -5.15 3.80
CA ALA A 33 13.19 -5.65 4.64
C ALA A 33 13.48 -4.66 5.78
N SER A 34 13.96 -5.17 6.93
CA SER A 34 14.21 -4.37 8.14
C SER A 34 15.27 -3.27 7.95
N LEU A 35 15.41 -2.40 8.96
CA LEU A 35 16.40 -1.31 8.94
C LEU A 35 17.81 -1.87 8.83
N PHE A 36 18.64 -1.24 7.98
CA PHE A 36 20.00 -1.66 7.63
C PHE A 36 20.11 -3.07 7.04
N ASP A 37 18.99 -3.66 6.62
CA ASP A 37 18.98 -4.94 5.92
C ASP A 37 18.83 -4.72 4.41
N GLY A 38 19.82 -5.21 3.64
CA GLY A 38 19.81 -5.24 2.18
C GLY A 38 19.30 -6.55 1.59
N HIS A 39 18.95 -7.55 2.40
CA HIS A 39 18.53 -8.88 1.95
C HIS A 39 17.07 -8.86 1.50
N ASP A 40 16.82 -8.37 0.29
CA ASP A 40 15.47 -8.25 -0.26
C ASP A 40 15.03 -9.48 -1.09
N ALA A 41 15.92 -10.44 -1.33
CA ALA A 41 15.65 -11.59 -2.19
C ALA A 41 14.46 -12.43 -1.69
N SER A 42 14.41 -12.70 -0.39
CA SER A 42 13.32 -13.48 0.23
C SER A 42 11.99 -12.74 0.16
N ILE A 43 11.93 -11.48 0.59
CA ILE A 43 10.70 -10.69 0.56
C ILE A 43 10.21 -10.44 -0.86
N ASN A 44 11.11 -10.34 -1.84
CA ASN A 44 10.77 -10.25 -3.27
C ASN A 44 10.08 -11.53 -3.79
N ILE A 45 10.48 -12.71 -3.33
CA ILE A 45 9.78 -13.97 -3.66
C ILE A 45 8.42 -14.00 -2.96
N MET A 46 8.37 -13.70 -1.66
CA MET A 46 7.13 -13.74 -0.88
C MET A 46 6.07 -12.79 -1.45
N ARG A 47 6.43 -11.54 -1.79
CA ARG A 47 5.48 -10.58 -2.37
C ARG A 47 4.94 -10.99 -3.73
N ARG A 48 5.74 -11.70 -4.55
CA ARG A 48 5.28 -12.20 -5.86
C ARG A 48 4.21 -13.27 -5.69
N ILE A 49 4.38 -14.14 -4.69
CA ILE A 49 3.41 -15.18 -4.36
C ILE A 49 2.16 -14.55 -3.74
N LEU A 50 2.28 -13.57 -2.82
CA LEU A 50 1.15 -12.80 -2.30
C LEU A 50 0.32 -12.15 -3.43
N GLN A 51 0.98 -11.48 -4.38
CA GLN A 51 0.32 -10.89 -5.53
C GLN A 51 -0.37 -11.95 -6.41
N ALA A 52 0.26 -13.11 -6.59
CA ALA A 52 -0.31 -14.22 -7.36
C ALA A 52 -1.52 -14.85 -6.66
N THR A 53 -1.56 -14.81 -5.32
CA THR A 53 -2.67 -15.26 -4.47
C THR A 53 -3.86 -14.30 -4.50
N GLY A 54 -3.69 -13.10 -5.07
CA GLY A 54 -4.75 -12.11 -5.23
C GLY A 54 -4.69 -10.92 -4.26
N CYS A 55 -3.63 -10.82 -3.46
CA CYS A 55 -3.42 -9.69 -2.57
C CYS A 55 -2.91 -8.45 -3.32
N GLU A 56 -3.22 -7.27 -2.78
CA GLU A 56 -2.62 -5.99 -3.18
C GLU A 56 -1.38 -5.75 -2.32
N VAL A 57 -0.20 -5.63 -2.92
CA VAL A 57 1.06 -5.55 -2.19
C VAL A 57 1.72 -4.19 -2.39
N ILE A 58 1.80 -3.41 -1.30
CA ILE A 58 2.56 -2.18 -1.20
C ILE A 58 3.99 -2.56 -0.81
N HIS A 59 4.91 -2.45 -1.76
CA HIS A 59 6.29 -2.87 -1.54
C HIS A 59 7.20 -1.68 -1.26
N LEU A 60 7.84 -1.68 -0.10
CA LEU A 60 8.74 -0.60 0.33
C LEU A 60 10.22 -0.86 0.00
N GLY A 61 10.56 -2.04 -0.52
CA GLY A 61 11.94 -2.43 -0.75
C GLY A 61 12.65 -2.82 0.55
N HIS A 62 13.89 -2.37 0.70
CA HIS A 62 14.78 -2.74 1.80
C HIS A 62 15.20 -1.52 2.62
N ASN A 63 15.92 -1.75 3.73
CA ASN A 63 16.41 -0.69 4.62
C ASN A 63 15.28 0.24 5.12
N ARG A 64 14.22 -0.31 5.70
CA ARG A 64 13.07 0.47 6.20
C ARG A 64 13.00 0.48 7.72
N SER A 65 12.79 1.67 8.29
CA SER A 65 12.57 1.82 9.73
C SER A 65 11.18 1.33 10.11
N VAL A 66 10.99 0.97 11.38
CA VAL A 66 9.67 0.62 11.93
C VAL A 66 8.67 1.74 11.69
N GLN A 67 9.09 2.98 11.92
CA GLN A 67 8.25 4.17 11.74
C GLN A 67 7.70 4.26 10.31
N ASP A 68 8.56 4.10 9.30
CA ASP A 68 8.16 4.19 7.89
C ASP A 68 7.19 3.08 7.48
N ILE A 69 7.40 1.86 8.01
CA ILE A 69 6.55 0.69 7.73
C ILE A 69 5.17 0.88 8.37
N VAL A 70 5.13 1.32 9.64
CA VAL A 70 3.87 1.51 10.38
C VAL A 70 3.06 2.67 9.80
N GLU A 71 3.69 3.81 9.50
CA GLU A 71 3.04 4.93 8.83
C GLU A 71 2.44 4.50 7.49
N THR A 72 3.20 3.76 6.69
CA THR A 72 2.70 3.21 5.43
C THR A 72 1.49 2.30 5.67
N ALA A 73 1.58 1.34 6.58
CA ALA A 73 0.49 0.40 6.84
C ALA A 73 -0.80 1.09 7.28
N ILE A 74 -0.68 2.17 8.07
CA ILE A 74 -1.82 2.98 8.52
C ILE A 74 -2.40 3.81 7.36
N GLN A 75 -1.56 4.49 6.56
CA GLN A 75 -2.03 5.28 5.41
C GLN A 75 -2.69 4.41 4.34
N GLU A 76 -2.12 3.23 4.11
CA GLU A 76 -2.60 2.25 3.15
C GLU A 76 -3.77 1.39 3.68
N ASP A 77 -4.10 1.55 4.97
CA ASP A 77 -5.12 0.78 5.68
C ASP A 77 -5.00 -0.74 5.44
N ALA A 78 -3.77 -1.23 5.58
CA ALA A 78 -3.41 -2.60 5.27
C ALA A 78 -3.84 -3.57 6.38
N GLN A 79 -4.22 -4.79 6.00
CA GLN A 79 -4.55 -5.85 6.95
C GLN A 79 -3.29 -6.53 7.52
N GLY A 80 -2.19 -6.54 6.76
CA GLY A 80 -0.96 -7.20 7.18
C GLY A 80 0.33 -6.48 6.78
N ILE A 81 1.38 -6.75 7.54
CA ILE A 81 2.76 -6.33 7.29
C ILE A 81 3.60 -7.60 7.21
N ALA A 82 4.39 -7.79 6.15
CA ALA A 82 5.32 -8.92 6.03
C ALA A 82 6.76 -8.43 5.87
N LEU A 83 7.65 -8.96 6.72
CA LEU A 83 9.02 -8.47 6.83
C LEU A 83 10.05 -9.57 6.68
N SER A 84 11.16 -9.23 6.03
CA SER A 84 12.40 -9.99 6.11
C SER A 84 13.39 -9.31 7.04
N SER A 85 14.02 -10.07 7.94
CA SER A 85 15.10 -9.56 8.80
C SER A 85 16.23 -10.58 8.91
N TYR A 86 17.38 -10.24 8.31
CA TYR A 86 18.56 -11.11 8.21
C TYR A 86 19.81 -10.54 8.91
N GLN A 87 19.72 -9.35 9.53
CA GLN A 87 20.86 -8.66 10.14
C GLN A 87 20.87 -8.70 11.69
N GLY A 88 19.92 -9.39 12.31
CA GLY A 88 19.75 -9.38 13.77
C GLY A 88 19.01 -8.13 14.27
N GLY A 89 18.87 -8.00 15.59
CA GLY A 89 18.06 -6.94 16.21
C GLY A 89 16.55 -7.07 15.92
N HIS A 90 16.12 -8.23 15.40
CA HIS A 90 14.75 -8.52 15.02
C HIS A 90 13.81 -8.50 16.23
N VAL A 91 14.26 -8.93 17.41
CA VAL A 91 13.41 -8.95 18.61
C VAL A 91 12.95 -7.53 18.94
N GLU A 92 13.88 -6.59 19.06
CA GLU A 92 13.59 -5.19 19.34
C GLU A 92 12.80 -4.56 18.20
N PHE A 93 13.16 -4.85 16.95
CA PHE A 93 12.50 -4.31 15.76
C PHE A 93 11.01 -4.69 15.70
N PHE A 94 10.69 -5.98 15.89
CA PHE A 94 9.30 -6.45 15.86
C PHE A 94 8.51 -5.99 17.09
N LYS A 95 9.10 -5.99 18.29
CA LYS A 95 8.43 -5.47 19.49
C LYS A 95 8.08 -3.99 19.34
N TYR A 96 9.03 -3.19 18.89
CA TYR A 96 8.81 -1.77 18.65
C TYR A 96 7.70 -1.54 17.62
N MET A 97 7.64 -2.36 16.56
CA MET A 97 6.57 -2.28 15.57
C MET A 97 5.19 -2.59 16.16
N VAL A 98 5.08 -3.66 16.95
CA VAL A 98 3.83 -4.04 17.63
C VAL A 98 3.38 -2.93 18.59
N ASP A 99 4.30 -2.35 19.35
CA ASP A 99 4.00 -1.26 20.28
C ASP A 99 3.54 0.00 19.55
N LEU A 100 4.24 0.40 18.49
CA LEU A 100 3.89 1.57 17.70
C LEU A 100 2.53 1.41 16.99
N LEU A 101 2.22 0.22 16.48
CA LEU A 101 0.89 -0.07 15.93
C LEU A 101 -0.20 0.07 17.00
N ARG A 102 0.02 -0.44 18.20
CA ARG A 102 -0.94 -0.32 19.31
C ARG A 102 -1.13 1.14 19.73
N GLU A 103 -0.04 1.87 19.90
CA GLU A 103 -0.04 3.30 20.26
C GLU A 103 -0.83 4.14 19.24
N ARG A 104 -0.69 3.82 17.94
CA ARG A 104 -1.37 4.52 16.85
C ARG A 104 -2.80 4.01 16.58
N GLY A 105 -3.35 3.14 17.44
CA GLY A 105 -4.71 2.59 17.26
C GLY A 105 -4.85 1.58 16.11
N ALA A 106 -3.73 1.09 15.59
CA ALA A 106 -3.61 0.18 14.46
C ALA A 106 -3.22 -1.26 14.86
N GLY A 107 -3.39 -1.64 16.14
CA GLY A 107 -3.01 -2.96 16.66
C GLY A 107 -3.76 -4.16 16.05
N HIS A 108 -4.72 -3.92 15.15
CA HIS A 108 -5.42 -4.97 14.40
C HIS A 108 -4.64 -5.45 13.17
N ILE A 109 -3.67 -4.65 12.68
CA ILE A 109 -2.80 -5.00 11.56
C ILE A 109 -1.89 -6.16 11.97
N GLN A 110 -1.94 -7.26 11.22
CA GLN A 110 -1.20 -8.47 11.53
C GLN A 110 0.27 -8.34 11.08
N VAL A 111 1.23 -8.59 11.98
CA VAL A 111 2.66 -8.53 11.67
C VAL A 111 3.21 -9.93 11.42
N PHE A 112 3.89 -10.12 10.29
CA PHE A 112 4.55 -11.36 9.90
C PHE A 112 6.03 -11.12 9.66
N GLY A 113 6.84 -12.15 9.91
CA GLY A 113 8.29 -12.07 9.71
C GLY A 113 8.93 -13.36 9.25
N GLY A 114 10.15 -13.23 8.73
CA GLY A 114 11.06 -14.33 8.45
C GLY A 114 12.51 -13.85 8.37
N GLY A 115 13.44 -14.65 8.87
CA GLY A 115 14.87 -14.33 8.87
C GLY A 115 15.77 -15.52 8.55
N GLY A 116 15.20 -16.58 7.97
CA GLY A 116 15.89 -17.86 7.83
C GLY A 116 16.31 -18.38 9.21
N GLY A 117 17.58 -18.77 9.35
CA GLY A 117 18.14 -19.26 10.62
C GLY A 117 18.56 -18.17 11.61
N VAL A 118 18.37 -16.88 11.29
CA VAL A 118 18.79 -15.76 12.15
C VAL A 118 17.87 -15.60 13.37
N ILE A 119 16.59 -15.95 13.23
CA ILE A 119 15.60 -15.88 14.32
C ILE A 119 15.45 -17.28 14.92
N SER A 120 15.90 -17.46 16.16
CA SER A 120 15.87 -18.74 16.86
C SER A 120 14.44 -19.14 17.26
N PRO A 121 14.18 -20.43 17.52
CA PRO A 121 12.85 -20.88 17.97
C PRO A 121 12.37 -20.25 19.28
N GLU A 122 13.28 -19.83 20.16
CA GLU A 122 12.94 -19.13 21.40
C GLU A 122 12.47 -17.71 21.13
N GLU A 123 13.19 -16.97 20.29
CA GLU A 123 12.82 -15.62 19.86
C GLU A 123 11.52 -15.62 19.05
N ILE A 124 11.28 -16.65 18.23
CA ILE A 124 10.00 -16.84 17.53
C ILE A 124 8.84 -16.89 18.53
N ARG A 125 8.95 -17.76 19.55
CA ARG A 125 7.91 -17.90 20.59
C ARG A 125 7.73 -16.62 21.39
N GLU A 126 8.82 -15.93 21.70
CA GLU A 126 8.80 -14.64 22.39
C GLU A 126 8.05 -13.57 21.58
N LEU A 127 8.38 -13.43 20.30
CA LEU A 127 7.77 -12.45 19.40
C LEU A 127 6.29 -12.74 19.14
N GLU A 128 5.94 -14.01 18.92
CA GLU A 128 4.54 -14.42 18.73
C GLU A 128 3.72 -14.19 20.00
N ALA A 129 4.29 -14.49 21.18
CA ALA A 129 3.64 -14.19 22.47
C ALA A 129 3.49 -12.68 22.72
N TYR A 130 4.41 -11.86 22.20
CA TYR A 130 4.35 -10.40 22.35
C TYR A 130 3.24 -9.76 21.52
N GLY A 131 2.95 -10.32 20.34
CA GLY A 131 1.89 -9.84 19.45
C GLY A 131 2.19 -9.93 17.96
N VAL A 132 3.32 -10.51 17.55
CA VAL A 132 3.56 -10.85 16.14
C VAL A 132 2.63 -12.00 15.75
N ALA A 133 1.98 -11.91 14.58
CA ALA A 133 0.98 -12.90 14.17
C ALA A 133 1.61 -14.25 13.83
N ARG A 134 2.77 -14.24 13.16
CA ARG A 134 3.58 -15.42 12.86
C ARG A 134 5.00 -15.03 12.46
N ILE A 135 6.01 -15.74 12.96
CA ILE A 135 7.36 -15.75 12.37
C ILE A 135 7.60 -17.11 11.71
N TYR A 136 7.86 -17.12 10.41
CA TYR A 136 8.09 -18.36 9.66
C TYR A 136 9.55 -18.78 9.74
N SER A 137 9.79 -19.98 10.28
CA SER A 137 11.10 -20.61 10.35
C SER A 137 11.45 -21.37 9.05
N PRO A 138 12.73 -21.77 8.85
CA PRO A 138 13.12 -22.66 7.76
C PRO A 138 12.43 -24.04 7.83
N GLU A 139 12.00 -24.47 9.01
CA GLU A 139 11.25 -25.72 9.18
C GLU A 139 9.80 -25.56 8.68
N ASP A 140 9.13 -24.45 9.00
CA ASP A 140 7.81 -24.13 8.42
C ASP A 140 7.88 -24.10 6.90
N GLY A 141 8.92 -23.51 6.32
CA GLY A 141 9.12 -23.49 4.86
C GLY A 141 9.29 -24.88 4.24
N ARG A 142 9.87 -25.84 4.97
CA ARG A 142 9.99 -27.24 4.52
C ARG A 142 8.68 -28.01 4.61
N HIS A 143 7.85 -27.72 5.63
CA HIS A 143 6.59 -28.43 5.86
C HIS A 143 5.42 -27.86 5.05
N MET A 144 5.30 -26.53 5.00
CA MET A 144 4.20 -25.83 4.35
C MET A 144 4.50 -25.53 2.87
N GLY A 145 5.78 -25.48 2.50
CA GLY A 145 6.21 -24.88 1.24
C GLY A 145 6.02 -23.36 1.22
N LEU A 146 6.59 -22.70 0.21
CA LEU A 146 6.47 -21.24 0.06
C LEU A 146 5.01 -20.81 -0.12
N GLN A 147 4.24 -21.51 -0.96
CA GLN A 147 2.82 -21.19 -1.17
C GLN A 147 2.01 -21.37 0.12
N GLY A 148 2.21 -22.47 0.87
CA GLY A 148 1.46 -22.72 2.10
C GLY A 148 1.70 -21.66 3.18
N MET A 149 2.92 -21.12 3.30
CA MET A 149 3.19 -20.00 4.20
C MET A 149 2.43 -18.73 3.79
N ILE A 150 2.35 -18.45 2.48
CA ILE A 150 1.58 -17.30 1.98
C ILE A 150 0.07 -17.51 2.15
N ASP A 151 -0.41 -18.73 1.96
CA ASP A 151 -1.82 -19.09 2.15
C ASP A 151 -2.25 -18.90 3.62
N ASP A 152 -1.44 -19.35 4.59
CA ASP A 152 -1.68 -19.09 6.02
C ASP A 152 -1.64 -17.60 6.34
N MET A 153 -0.64 -16.88 5.83
CA MET A 153 -0.51 -15.43 6.02
C MET A 153 -1.71 -14.66 5.45
N ALA A 154 -2.12 -14.97 4.22
CA ALA A 154 -3.27 -14.34 3.56
C ALA A 154 -4.58 -14.70 4.27
N GLY A 155 -4.73 -15.95 4.74
CA GLY A 155 -5.88 -16.41 5.50
C GLY A 155 -6.10 -15.65 6.79
N ARG A 156 -5.03 -15.38 7.55
CA ARG A 156 -5.07 -14.59 8.79
C ARG A 156 -5.44 -13.12 8.56
N CYS A 157 -5.13 -12.58 7.39
CA CYS A 157 -5.43 -11.20 7.00
C CYS A 157 -6.76 -11.03 6.26
N ASP A 158 -7.49 -12.11 5.98
CA ASP A 158 -8.74 -12.07 5.22
C ASP A 158 -9.96 -11.66 6.08
N PHE A 159 -9.92 -10.42 6.55
CA PHE A 159 -11.03 -9.78 7.25
C PHE A 159 -11.44 -8.48 6.56
N ASP A 160 -12.71 -8.10 6.75
CA ASP A 160 -13.22 -6.80 6.33
C ASP A 160 -12.61 -5.70 7.22
N PRO A 161 -11.78 -4.80 6.67
CA PRO A 161 -11.09 -3.81 7.47
C PRO A 161 -12.06 -2.79 8.08
N ARG A 162 -13.28 -2.63 7.53
CA ARG A 162 -14.35 -1.76 8.09
C ARG A 162 -14.84 -2.21 9.47
N THR A 163 -14.58 -3.47 9.84
CA THR A 163 -14.93 -4.01 11.17
C THR A 163 -13.89 -3.67 12.25
N LYS A 164 -12.77 -3.05 11.86
CA LYS A 164 -11.66 -2.71 12.76
C LYS A 164 -11.61 -1.20 13.01
N PRO A 165 -10.96 -0.76 14.10
CA PRO A 165 -10.74 0.66 14.36
C PRO A 165 -10.04 1.35 13.19
N ALA A 166 -10.44 2.59 12.90
CA ALA A 166 -9.79 3.43 11.88
C ALA A 166 -8.67 4.25 12.52
N ALA A 167 -7.43 3.79 12.41
CA ALA A 167 -6.26 4.53 12.92
C ALA A 167 -6.09 5.89 12.26
N LEU A 168 -6.38 5.98 10.96
CA LEU A 168 -6.42 7.22 10.20
C LEU A 168 -7.77 7.33 9.47
N PRO A 169 -8.66 8.27 9.85
CA PRO A 169 -10.01 8.36 9.28
C PRO A 169 -10.03 8.50 7.75
N LEU A 170 -9.15 9.31 7.16
CA LEU A 170 -9.06 9.46 5.71
C LEU A 170 -8.71 8.14 5.00
N ALA A 171 -7.78 7.35 5.54
CA ALA A 171 -7.40 6.07 4.97
C ALA A 171 -8.56 5.06 4.99
N ARG A 172 -9.32 5.01 6.10
CA ARG A 172 -10.53 4.18 6.23
C ARG A 172 -11.63 4.63 5.26
N LYS A 173 -11.89 5.94 5.15
CA LYS A 173 -12.87 6.51 4.20
C LYS A 173 -12.55 6.09 2.77
N ILE A 174 -11.28 6.15 2.36
CA ILE A 174 -10.86 5.70 1.02
C ILE A 174 -11.09 4.19 0.84
N THR A 175 -10.76 3.36 1.84
CA THR A 175 -11.05 1.91 1.78
C THR A 175 -12.54 1.63 1.60
N GLU A 176 -13.41 2.36 2.29
CA GLU A 176 -14.86 2.22 2.14
C GLU A 176 -15.32 2.54 0.72
N MET A 177 -14.81 3.61 0.12
CA MET A 177 -15.11 4.00 -1.27
C MET A 177 -14.61 2.97 -2.28
N GLU A 178 -13.39 2.45 -2.09
CA GLU A 178 -12.83 1.37 -2.90
C GLU A 178 -13.65 0.07 -2.83
N LEU A 179 -14.45 -0.11 -1.77
CA LEU A 179 -15.37 -1.24 -1.57
C LEU A 179 -16.82 -0.90 -1.95
N GLY A 180 -17.05 0.24 -2.60
CA GLY A 180 -18.36 0.63 -3.15
C GLY A 180 -19.29 1.36 -2.16
N ALA A 181 -18.77 1.88 -1.04
CA ALA A 181 -19.55 2.79 -0.21
C ALA A 181 -19.80 4.11 -0.95
N ALA A 182 -20.93 4.76 -0.64
CA ALA A 182 -21.24 6.07 -1.20
C ALA A 182 -20.16 7.09 -0.80
N GLY A 183 -19.77 7.97 -1.74
CA GLY A 183 -18.78 9.02 -1.50
C GLY A 183 -19.19 9.99 -0.39
N THR A 184 -18.24 10.82 0.08
CA THR A 184 -18.54 11.79 1.12
C THR A 184 -19.47 12.89 0.58
N SER A 185 -20.44 13.31 1.40
CA SER A 185 -21.21 14.54 1.15
C SER A 185 -20.53 15.78 1.77
N GLU A 186 -19.37 15.60 2.39
CA GLU A 186 -18.62 16.68 3.04
C GLU A 186 -18.05 17.60 1.97
N LYS A 187 -18.54 18.83 1.92
CA LYS A 187 -18.02 19.85 1.01
C LYS A 187 -16.68 20.36 1.54
N PRO A 188 -15.67 20.52 0.67
CA PRO A 188 -14.40 21.09 1.08
C PRO A 188 -14.60 22.53 1.56
N THR A 189 -13.85 22.92 2.59
CA THR A 189 -13.92 24.25 3.21
C THR A 189 -13.14 25.31 2.45
N LYS A 190 -12.28 24.89 1.51
CA LYS A 190 -11.46 25.74 0.64
C LYS A 190 -11.37 25.15 -0.75
N LYS A 191 -10.98 25.96 -1.75
CA LYS A 191 -10.60 25.43 -3.07
C LYS A 191 -9.26 24.71 -2.93
N VAL A 192 -9.24 23.44 -3.29
CA VAL A 192 -8.05 22.59 -3.27
C VAL A 192 -7.74 22.16 -4.71
N PRO A 193 -6.61 22.58 -5.30
CA PRO A 193 -6.19 22.16 -6.62
C PRO A 193 -5.85 20.66 -6.66
N VAL A 194 -6.15 20.03 -7.79
CA VAL A 194 -5.79 18.65 -8.12
C VAL A 194 -4.85 18.66 -9.32
N LEU A 195 -3.65 18.12 -9.14
CA LEU A 195 -2.68 17.92 -10.19
C LEU A 195 -2.69 16.44 -10.61
N GLY A 196 -3.15 16.17 -11.83
CA GLY A 196 -3.06 14.84 -12.44
C GLY A 196 -1.73 14.68 -13.16
N ILE A 197 -0.99 13.63 -12.84
CA ILE A 197 0.28 13.28 -13.48
C ILE A 197 0.10 11.92 -14.13
N THR A 198 0.17 11.91 -15.46
CA THR A 198 0.06 10.73 -16.29
C THR A 198 1.27 10.63 -17.22
N GLY A 199 1.37 9.56 -18.00
CA GLY A 199 2.55 9.29 -18.82
C GLY A 199 2.82 7.82 -19.04
N THR A 200 3.74 7.54 -19.96
CA THR A 200 4.11 6.17 -20.32
C THR A 200 4.70 5.40 -19.13
N GLY A 201 4.55 4.08 -19.15
CA GLY A 201 5.14 3.20 -18.14
C GLY A 201 6.67 3.36 -18.11
N GLY A 202 7.23 3.63 -16.92
CA GLY A 202 8.68 3.79 -16.76
C GLY A 202 9.24 5.18 -17.07
N ALA A 203 8.41 6.16 -17.46
CA ALA A 203 8.87 7.52 -17.76
C ALA A 203 9.43 8.32 -16.56
N GLY A 204 9.27 7.80 -15.34
CA GLY A 204 9.74 8.45 -14.12
C GLY A 204 8.70 9.28 -13.39
N LYS A 205 7.39 9.04 -13.61
CA LYS A 205 6.27 9.73 -12.94
C LYS A 205 6.43 9.82 -11.42
N SER A 206 6.53 8.69 -10.74
CA SER A 206 6.64 8.64 -9.28
C SER A 206 7.91 9.34 -8.76
N SER A 207 9.03 9.23 -9.49
CA SER A 207 10.27 9.95 -9.15
C SER A 207 10.11 11.47 -9.33
N LEU A 208 9.43 11.92 -10.38
CA LEU A 208 9.13 13.33 -10.60
C LEU A 208 8.17 13.85 -9.52
N ILE A 209 7.16 13.07 -9.16
CA ILE A 209 6.23 13.39 -8.07
C ILE A 209 6.96 13.56 -6.75
N ASP A 210 7.89 12.66 -6.41
CA ASP A 210 8.69 12.78 -5.19
C ASP A 210 9.49 14.09 -5.16
N GLU A 211 10.12 14.46 -6.27
CA GLU A 211 10.87 15.71 -6.39
C GLU A 211 9.99 16.95 -6.34
N LEU A 212 8.83 16.93 -7.01
CA LEU A 212 7.83 18.01 -6.95
C LEU A 212 7.29 18.18 -5.52
N LEU A 213 6.95 17.07 -4.87
CA LEU A 213 6.49 17.02 -3.49
C LEU A 213 7.53 17.61 -2.55
N ARG A 214 8.80 17.19 -2.68
CA ARG A 214 9.92 17.73 -1.89
C ARG A 214 10.02 19.24 -2.02
N ARG A 215 10.08 19.75 -3.26
CA ARG A 215 10.24 21.19 -3.53
C ARG A 215 9.06 21.98 -2.99
N PHE A 216 7.84 21.50 -3.24
CA PHE A 216 6.62 22.13 -2.75
C PHE A 216 6.60 22.23 -1.22
N LEU A 217 6.93 21.16 -0.51
CA LEU A 217 6.88 21.15 0.96
C LEU A 217 8.01 21.98 1.60
N VAL A 218 9.15 22.12 0.91
CA VAL A 218 10.26 22.99 1.33
C VAL A 218 9.87 24.46 1.15
N ASP A 219 9.29 24.81 0.00
CA ASP A 219 8.92 26.20 -0.31
C ASP A 219 7.68 26.66 0.48
N PHE A 220 6.80 25.73 0.86
CA PHE A 220 5.57 26.03 1.57
C PHE A 220 5.45 25.26 2.90
N ALA A 221 6.04 25.82 3.96
CA ALA A 221 6.15 25.19 5.29
C ALA A 221 4.81 24.71 5.91
N GLU A 222 3.72 25.43 5.69
CA GLU A 222 2.41 25.13 6.31
C GLU A 222 1.49 24.28 5.43
N LYS A 223 1.91 23.96 4.20
CA LYS A 223 1.05 23.29 3.23
C LYS A 223 1.11 21.77 3.38
N ARG A 224 -0.06 21.14 3.25
CA ARG A 224 -0.24 19.68 3.29
C ARG A 224 -0.59 19.14 1.90
N VAL A 225 0.00 18.00 1.53
CA VAL A 225 -0.22 17.37 0.21
C VAL A 225 -0.76 15.95 0.38
N ALA A 226 -1.79 15.61 -0.40
CA ALA A 226 -2.28 14.25 -0.53
C ALA A 226 -1.84 13.67 -1.88
N VAL A 227 -1.28 12.47 -1.91
CA VAL A 227 -0.84 11.77 -3.12
C VAL A 227 -1.68 10.50 -3.29
N LEU A 228 -2.38 10.37 -4.41
CA LEU A 228 -3.18 9.21 -4.77
C LEU A 228 -2.54 8.57 -6.01
N SER A 229 -1.83 7.47 -5.85
CA SER A 229 -1.19 6.77 -6.97
C SER A 229 -1.98 5.54 -7.37
N VAL A 230 -2.12 5.29 -8.67
CA VAL A 230 -2.89 4.18 -9.21
C VAL A 230 -1.96 3.23 -9.97
N ASP A 231 -1.93 1.97 -9.56
CA ASP A 231 -1.14 0.92 -10.20
C ASP A 231 -2.04 -0.17 -10.82
N PRO A 232 -1.61 -0.84 -11.92
CA PRO A 232 -2.42 -1.83 -12.60
C PRO A 232 -2.55 -3.13 -11.79
N SER A 233 -3.78 -3.64 -11.66
CA SER A 233 -4.02 -4.99 -11.13
C SER A 233 -3.80 -6.08 -12.18
N LYS A 234 -3.37 -7.27 -11.74
CA LYS A 234 -3.29 -8.45 -12.60
C LYS A 234 -4.69 -9.01 -12.87
N ARG A 235 -5.11 -8.99 -14.13
CA ARG A 235 -6.43 -9.51 -14.56
C ARG A 235 -6.69 -10.95 -14.16
N LYS A 236 -5.66 -11.81 -14.16
CA LYS A 236 -5.80 -13.25 -13.89
C LYS A 236 -5.98 -13.57 -12.41
N THR A 237 -5.26 -12.88 -11.53
CA THR A 237 -5.22 -13.20 -10.09
C THR A 237 -5.99 -12.19 -9.24
N GLY A 238 -6.32 -11.02 -9.78
CA GLY A 238 -6.95 -9.93 -9.04
C GLY A 238 -5.99 -9.14 -8.13
N GLY A 239 -4.79 -9.66 -7.86
CA GLY A 239 -3.78 -9.01 -7.04
C GLY A 239 -3.03 -7.89 -7.77
N ALA A 240 -2.34 -7.04 -7.03
CA ALA A 240 -1.61 -5.89 -7.57
C ALA A 240 -0.26 -5.71 -6.89
N LEU A 241 0.72 -5.17 -7.62
CA LEU A 241 1.96 -4.68 -7.04
C LEU A 241 1.86 -3.17 -7.08
N LEU A 242 1.68 -2.57 -5.92
CA LEU A 242 1.58 -1.13 -5.73
C LEU A 242 2.99 -0.61 -5.48
N GLY A 243 3.65 -0.24 -6.58
CA GLY A 243 5.08 0.02 -6.66
C GLY A 243 5.46 1.48 -6.52
N ASP A 244 4.55 2.42 -6.73
CA ASP A 244 4.90 3.84 -6.79
C ASP A 244 5.50 4.38 -5.47
N ARG A 245 4.98 3.90 -4.33
CA ARG A 245 5.46 4.31 -2.99
C ARG A 245 6.94 3.97 -2.74
N ILE A 246 7.53 2.98 -3.42
CA ILE A 246 8.95 2.64 -3.24
C ILE A 246 9.87 3.78 -3.70
N ARG A 247 9.39 4.65 -4.60
CA ARG A 247 10.15 5.77 -5.16
C ARG A 247 10.04 7.07 -4.35
N MET A 248 9.08 7.15 -3.43
CA MET A 248 8.73 8.37 -2.71
C MET A 248 9.59 8.54 -1.44
N ASN A 249 10.77 9.15 -1.56
CA ASN A 249 11.65 9.35 -0.41
C ASN A 249 11.17 10.46 0.53
N SER A 250 10.47 11.46 -0.01
CA SER A 250 9.99 12.62 0.75
C SER A 250 8.98 12.24 1.82
N LEU A 251 8.27 11.13 1.65
CA LEU A 251 7.32 10.58 2.64
C LEU A 251 8.00 10.19 3.96
N TYR A 252 9.29 9.86 3.91
CA TYR A 252 10.04 9.39 5.06
C TYR A 252 10.97 10.47 5.62
N HIS A 253 10.93 11.70 5.09
CA HIS A 253 11.73 12.79 5.63
C HIS A 253 11.11 13.26 6.97
N PRO A 254 11.86 13.32 8.08
CA PRO A 254 11.32 13.65 9.41
C PRO A 254 10.53 14.96 9.47
N GLU A 255 10.97 15.98 8.73
CA GLU A 255 10.32 17.31 8.72
C GLU A 255 9.13 17.42 7.75
N LEU A 256 8.96 16.44 6.85
CA LEU A 256 7.94 16.50 5.78
C LEU A 256 6.80 15.50 6.02
N ARG A 257 7.09 14.35 6.65
CA ARG A 257 6.18 13.20 6.73
C ARG A 257 4.79 13.52 7.26
N ASP A 258 4.67 14.35 8.29
CA ASP A 258 3.38 14.68 8.90
C ASP A 258 2.49 15.55 8.00
N ARG A 259 3.08 16.18 6.99
CA ARG A 259 2.36 17.03 6.02
C ARG A 259 1.96 16.28 4.76
N VAL A 260 2.31 14.99 4.64
CA VAL A 260 2.00 14.19 3.45
C VAL A 260 1.17 12.97 3.80
N PHE A 261 0.08 12.80 3.06
CA PHE A 261 -0.63 11.53 3.01
C PHE A 261 -0.43 10.93 1.62
N MET A 262 -0.10 9.64 1.56
CA MET A 262 -0.12 8.91 0.30
C MET A 262 -1.05 7.70 0.42
N ARG A 263 -1.73 7.36 -0.68
CA ARG A 263 -2.51 6.13 -0.80
C ARG A 263 -2.26 5.52 -2.17
N SER A 264 -1.96 4.22 -2.19
CA SER A 264 -1.81 3.46 -3.44
C SER A 264 -3.09 2.67 -3.75
N LEU A 265 -3.67 2.92 -4.91
CA LEU A 265 -4.90 2.31 -5.40
C LEU A 265 -4.60 1.33 -6.53
N ALA A 266 -5.45 0.31 -6.67
CA ALA A 266 -5.32 -0.67 -7.74
C ALA A 266 -6.45 -0.50 -8.77
N THR A 267 -6.19 -0.74 -10.06
CA THR A 267 -7.23 -0.62 -11.11
C THR A 267 -8.35 -1.68 -11.05
N ARG A 268 -8.18 -2.75 -10.27
CA ARG A 268 -9.18 -3.78 -9.91
C ARG A 268 -9.96 -4.47 -11.04
N SER A 269 -9.54 -4.35 -12.31
CA SER A 269 -9.88 -5.16 -13.50
C SER A 269 -11.37 -5.33 -13.91
N ALA A 270 -12.35 -5.22 -13.01
CA ALA A 270 -13.75 -5.55 -13.31
C ALA A 270 -14.62 -4.35 -13.74
N ALA A 271 -14.13 -3.11 -13.60
CA ALA A 271 -14.66 -1.95 -14.30
C ALA A 271 -13.68 -0.79 -14.15
N HIS A 272 -13.09 -0.29 -15.25
CA HIS A 272 -12.37 1.00 -15.25
C HIS A 272 -13.18 2.12 -14.56
N ARG A 273 -14.52 2.05 -14.64
CA ARG A 273 -15.47 2.94 -13.94
C ARG A 273 -15.40 2.86 -12.41
N ALA A 274 -15.26 1.68 -11.81
CA ALA A 274 -15.28 1.56 -10.35
C ALA A 274 -14.03 2.17 -9.70
N THR A 275 -12.87 2.06 -10.36
CA THR A 275 -11.64 2.74 -9.90
C THR A 275 -11.70 4.24 -10.15
N SER A 276 -12.25 4.68 -11.28
CA SER A 276 -12.48 6.11 -11.55
C SER A 276 -13.41 6.74 -10.50
N GLU A 277 -14.52 6.08 -10.16
CA GLU A 277 -15.45 6.55 -9.12
C GLU A 277 -14.78 6.58 -7.73
N ALA A 278 -14.06 5.53 -7.36
CA ALA A 278 -13.32 5.49 -6.10
C ALA A 278 -12.22 6.54 -6.03
N LEU A 279 -11.52 6.80 -7.14
CA LEU A 279 -10.49 7.84 -7.23
C LEU A 279 -11.09 9.24 -7.09
N VAL A 280 -12.18 9.55 -7.80
CA VAL A 280 -12.92 10.81 -7.66
C VAL A 280 -13.41 11.01 -6.23
N ALA A 281 -13.96 9.97 -5.61
CA ALA A 281 -14.38 10.01 -4.22
C ALA A 281 -13.20 10.20 -3.25
N SER A 282 -12.05 9.57 -3.53
CA SER A 282 -10.81 9.72 -2.74
C SER A 282 -10.23 11.14 -2.85
N ILE A 283 -10.25 11.73 -4.04
CA ILE A 283 -9.89 13.13 -4.27
C ILE A 283 -10.80 14.02 -3.41
N ALA A 284 -12.13 13.82 -3.49
CA ALA A 284 -13.09 14.60 -2.72
C ALA A 284 -12.86 14.47 -1.20
N ALA A 285 -12.56 13.26 -0.72
CA ALA A 285 -12.23 13.00 0.69
C ALA A 285 -10.98 13.75 1.14
N ALA A 286 -9.91 13.72 0.34
CA ALA A 286 -8.68 14.47 0.63
C ALA A 286 -8.93 15.98 0.63
N LYS A 287 -9.76 16.51 -0.30
CA LYS A 287 -10.16 17.92 -0.28
C LYS A 287 -10.94 18.28 0.98
N ALA A 288 -11.86 17.43 1.42
CA ALA A 288 -12.67 17.63 2.62
C ALA A 288 -11.84 17.59 3.91
N GLU A 289 -10.79 16.76 3.96
CA GLU A 289 -9.83 16.67 5.07
C GLU A 289 -8.88 17.90 5.17
N GLY A 290 -9.01 18.85 4.24
CA GLY A 290 -8.33 20.14 4.30
C GLY A 290 -6.89 20.13 3.78
N TYR A 291 -6.50 19.14 2.97
CA TYR A 291 -5.23 19.19 2.22
C TYR A 291 -5.18 20.43 1.31
N ASP A 292 -3.99 20.95 1.05
CA ASP A 292 -3.78 22.14 0.21
C ASP A 292 -3.55 21.82 -1.25
N LEU A 293 -3.11 20.60 -1.55
CA LEU A 293 -2.89 20.09 -2.89
C LEU A 293 -3.19 18.59 -2.89
N VAL A 294 -3.88 18.12 -3.92
CA VAL A 294 -4.01 16.68 -4.22
C VAL A 294 -3.23 16.39 -5.49
N ILE A 295 -2.32 15.43 -5.44
CA ILE A 295 -1.60 14.91 -6.60
C ILE A 295 -2.18 13.53 -6.91
N VAL A 296 -2.49 13.29 -8.18
CA VAL A 296 -3.02 12.02 -8.65
C VAL A 296 -2.05 11.45 -9.69
N GLU A 297 -1.49 10.27 -9.43
CA GLU A 297 -0.66 9.55 -10.38
C GLU A 297 -1.48 8.42 -11.01
N THR A 298 -1.51 8.37 -12.33
CA THR A 298 -2.15 7.25 -13.04
C THR A 298 -1.18 6.09 -13.23
N ALA A 299 -1.75 4.90 -13.51
CA ALA A 299 -0.97 3.80 -14.04
C ALA A 299 -0.29 4.24 -15.35
N GLY A 300 0.80 3.57 -15.73
CA GLY A 300 1.43 3.80 -17.03
C GLY A 300 0.40 3.65 -18.15
N ILE A 301 0.12 4.76 -18.85
CA ILE A 301 -0.92 4.80 -19.86
C ILE A 301 -0.39 4.41 -21.25
N GLY A 302 -1.30 3.90 -22.07
CA GLY A 302 -1.09 3.80 -23.52
C GLY A 302 -1.32 5.15 -24.21
N GLN A 303 -1.23 5.16 -25.54
CA GLN A 303 -1.34 6.39 -26.32
C GLN A 303 -2.76 7.03 -26.32
N SER A 304 -3.81 6.30 -25.93
CA SER A 304 -5.23 6.70 -26.06
C SER A 304 -5.98 6.85 -24.72
N ASP A 305 -5.25 7.01 -23.62
CA ASP A 305 -5.85 7.12 -22.28
C ASP A 305 -5.75 8.55 -21.77
N SER A 306 -6.87 9.27 -21.71
CA SER A 306 -6.97 10.66 -21.28
C SER A 306 -7.94 10.90 -20.12
N GLU A 307 -8.48 9.84 -19.52
CA GLU A 307 -9.55 9.94 -18.51
C GLU A 307 -9.16 10.82 -17.30
N ILE A 308 -7.87 10.91 -16.98
CA ILE A 308 -7.38 11.73 -15.87
C ILE A 308 -7.67 13.23 -16.06
N ALA A 309 -7.69 13.73 -17.31
CA ALA A 309 -7.88 15.14 -17.59
C ALA A 309 -9.27 15.64 -17.13
N ASP A 310 -10.27 14.77 -17.16
CA ASP A 310 -11.64 15.09 -16.72
C ASP A 310 -11.80 15.09 -15.19
N MET A 311 -10.80 14.61 -14.44
CA MET A 311 -10.86 14.43 -12.98
C MET A 311 -10.03 15.46 -12.19
N VAL A 312 -9.20 16.25 -12.88
CA VAL A 312 -8.17 17.10 -12.25
C VAL A 312 -8.31 18.57 -12.67
N ASP A 313 -7.70 19.47 -11.89
CA ASP A 313 -7.69 20.91 -12.21
C ASP A 313 -6.56 21.27 -13.18
N LEU A 314 -5.44 20.52 -13.13
CA LEU A 314 -4.31 20.62 -14.06
C LEU A 314 -3.78 19.22 -14.35
N SER A 315 -3.34 18.99 -15.58
CA SER A 315 -2.80 17.73 -16.06
C SER A 315 -1.37 17.88 -16.58
N MET A 316 -0.52 16.90 -16.26
CA MET A 316 0.87 16.83 -16.68
C MET A 316 1.15 15.47 -17.32
N TYR A 317 1.71 15.48 -18.53
CA TYR A 317 2.06 14.29 -19.28
C TYR A 317 3.58 14.07 -19.27
N VAL A 318 4.03 13.05 -18.55
CA VAL A 318 5.45 12.70 -18.44
C VAL A 318 5.83 11.70 -19.51
N MET A 319 6.83 12.03 -20.32
CA MET A 319 7.37 11.15 -21.35
C MET A 319 8.89 11.16 -21.40
N THR A 320 9.46 10.10 -21.98
CA THR A 320 10.89 10.01 -22.25
C THR A 320 11.21 10.54 -23.64
N PRO A 321 12.48 10.90 -23.93
CA PRO A 321 12.93 11.17 -25.30
C PRO A 321 12.75 9.99 -26.27
N GLU A 322 12.54 8.78 -25.75
CA GLU A 322 12.30 7.56 -26.54
C GLU A 322 10.82 7.40 -26.94
N TYR A 323 10.34 8.16 -27.93
CA TYR A 323 8.97 8.07 -28.46
C TYR A 323 8.88 7.52 -29.89
N GLY A 324 10.01 7.06 -30.45
CA GLY A 324 10.08 6.56 -31.82
C GLY A 324 10.06 7.68 -32.86
N ALA A 325 9.33 7.48 -33.96
CA ALA A 325 9.20 8.50 -35.00
C ALA A 325 8.33 9.68 -34.52
N ALA A 326 8.61 10.89 -35.00
CA ALA A 326 7.84 12.09 -34.63
C ALA A 326 6.33 11.95 -34.92
N SER A 327 5.94 11.19 -35.96
CA SER A 327 4.54 10.90 -36.28
C SER A 327 3.81 10.04 -35.23
N GLN A 328 4.52 9.48 -34.24
CA GLN A 328 3.89 8.83 -33.10
C GLN A 328 3.33 9.85 -32.10
N LEU A 329 3.86 11.08 -32.06
CA LEU A 329 3.35 12.14 -31.19
C LEU A 329 1.92 12.53 -31.58
N GLU A 330 1.60 12.52 -32.87
CA GLU A 330 0.25 12.77 -33.40
C GLU A 330 -0.80 11.73 -32.97
N LYS A 331 -0.38 10.64 -32.30
CA LYS A 331 -1.27 9.57 -31.82
C LYS A 331 -1.43 9.56 -30.30
N ILE A 332 -0.71 10.42 -29.59
CA ILE A 332 -0.76 10.49 -28.14
C ILE A 332 -1.83 11.50 -27.76
N ASP A 333 -3.01 11.02 -27.41
CA ASP A 333 -4.16 11.87 -27.06
C ASP A 333 -3.81 12.84 -25.93
N MET A 334 -3.02 12.39 -24.94
CA MET A 334 -2.61 13.24 -23.82
C MET A 334 -1.81 14.48 -24.22
N LEU A 335 -1.18 14.55 -25.39
CA LEU A 335 -0.50 15.78 -25.82
C LEU A 335 -1.49 16.90 -26.16
N ASP A 336 -2.74 16.58 -26.48
CA ASP A 336 -3.79 17.56 -26.75
C ASP A 336 -4.50 18.03 -25.47
N PHE A 337 -4.53 17.17 -24.44
CA PHE A 337 -5.23 17.46 -23.17
C PHE A 337 -4.31 17.95 -22.05
N ALA A 338 -3.00 17.67 -22.11
CA ALA A 338 -2.06 18.03 -21.06
C ALA A 338 -1.83 19.54 -20.99
N ASP A 339 -1.92 20.10 -19.79
CA ASP A 339 -1.53 21.49 -19.54
C ASP A 339 0.00 21.66 -19.53
N LEU A 340 0.73 20.59 -19.17
CA LEU A 340 2.20 20.52 -19.15
C LEU A 340 2.71 19.19 -19.71
N VAL A 341 3.85 19.22 -20.41
CA VAL A 341 4.60 18.03 -20.89
C VAL A 341 6.04 18.10 -20.41
#